data_AF-A0A1H3CB71-F1
#
_entry.id   AF-A0A1H3CB71-F1
#
_cell.length_a   1.000
_cell.length_b   1.000
_cell.length_c   1.000
_cell.angle_alpha   90.00
_cell.angle_beta   90.00
_cell.angle_gamma   90.00
#
_symmetry.space_group_name_H-M   'P 1'
#
loop_
_entity.id
_entity.type
_entity.pdbx_description
1 polymer ?
#
loop_
_entity_poly.entity_id
_entity_poly.type
_entity_poly.pdbx_seq_one_letter_code
_entity_poly.pdbx_strand_id
1 'polypeptide(L)'
;MRRKEFTIEQEEEITEFLSTQTFGFLGTVSMDNKPRVTPLNFVYDEGCFYFHGSLAGEKMKHIKANSTVSFTVAEEYSLIPSYFQDPLLACPATAFFKSVSASGHAEKVTDLKEKARALNRFMEKLQPEGGYLTIDADDPRYTGQLKAVAVVRIVPETLSAKFKFGQNLQQDKHEQLQEQLEQRGEAKDAATVEMMRKYCPFHS
;
A
#
# COMPACT_ATOMS: atom_id res chain seq x y z
N MET A 1 10.08 7.42 15.26
CA MET A 1 10.19 6.18 14.46
C MET A 1 11.20 5.25 15.16
N ARG A 2 10.82 4.03 15.59
CA ARG A 2 11.62 3.26 16.57
C ARG A 2 12.75 2.39 15.96
N ARG A 3 12.66 1.97 14.69
CA ARG A 3 13.70 1.15 14.02
C ARG A 3 13.92 1.63 12.59
N LYS A 4 15.14 2.11 12.30
CA LYS A 4 15.53 2.66 10.98
C LYS A 4 15.87 1.58 9.96
N GLU A 5 16.29 0.39 10.42
CA GLU A 5 16.71 -0.73 9.56
C GLU A 5 15.59 -1.32 8.67
N PHE A 6 14.33 -0.97 8.93
CA PHE A 6 13.19 -1.37 8.08
C PHE A 6 12.70 -0.23 7.18
N THR A 7 13.23 0.97 7.35
CA THR A 7 12.79 2.15 6.59
C THR A 7 13.26 2.04 5.15
N ILE A 8 12.35 2.30 4.24
CA ILE A 8 12.63 2.38 2.81
C ILE A 8 12.43 3.83 2.39
N GLU A 9 13.45 4.39 1.75
CA GLU A 9 13.47 5.78 1.27
C GLU A 9 13.49 5.86 -0.26
N GLN A 10 13.78 4.74 -0.93
CA GLN A 10 13.82 4.63 -2.39
C GLN A 10 12.39 4.70 -2.96
N GLU A 11 12.09 5.76 -3.70
CA GLU A 11 10.75 6.01 -4.25
C GLU A 11 10.31 4.90 -5.22
N GLU A 12 11.24 4.34 -5.97
CA GLU A 12 10.99 3.26 -6.92
C GLU A 12 10.49 2.00 -6.20
N GLU A 13 11.08 1.64 -5.06
CA GLU A 13 10.66 0.47 -4.28
C GLU A 13 9.28 0.66 -3.62
N ILE A 14 8.99 1.89 -3.19
CA ILE A 14 7.70 2.26 -2.64
C ILE A 14 6.63 2.18 -3.74
N THR A 15 6.93 2.75 -4.91
CA THR A 15 6.02 2.78 -6.06
C THR A 15 5.78 1.37 -6.61
N GLU A 16 6.82 0.54 -6.72
CA GLU A 16 6.73 -0.87 -7.10
C GLU A 16 5.77 -1.61 -6.15
N PHE A 17 5.99 -1.52 -4.84
CA PHE A 17 5.09 -2.13 -3.87
C PHE A 17 3.65 -1.61 -3.99
N LEU A 18 3.44 -0.29 -4.08
CA LEU A 18 2.09 0.27 -4.20
C LEU A 18 1.38 -0.11 -5.52
N SER A 19 2.14 -0.43 -6.56
CA SER A 19 1.59 -0.85 -7.85
C SER A 19 1.02 -2.28 -7.80
N THR A 20 1.58 -3.17 -6.98
CA THR A 20 1.10 -4.55 -6.82
C THR A 20 -0.13 -4.68 -5.93
N GLN A 21 -0.44 -3.65 -5.13
CA GLN A 21 -1.57 -3.67 -4.21
C GLN A 21 -2.83 -3.04 -4.83
N THR A 22 -3.95 -3.78 -4.80
CA THR A 22 -5.21 -3.34 -5.41
C THR A 22 -6.07 -2.47 -4.49
N PHE A 23 -5.92 -2.62 -3.17
CA PHE A 23 -6.67 -1.86 -2.17
C PHE A 23 -5.79 -1.41 -1.00
N GLY A 24 -6.27 -0.41 -0.28
CA GLY A 24 -5.65 0.09 0.95
C GLY A 24 -6.72 0.59 1.92
N PHE A 25 -6.28 1.08 3.06
CA PHE A 25 -7.12 1.45 4.19
C PHE A 25 -7.10 2.96 4.39
N LEU A 26 -8.22 3.62 4.06
CA LEU A 26 -8.42 5.05 4.28
C LEU A 26 -8.92 5.31 5.69
N GLY A 27 -8.14 6.02 6.49
CA GLY A 27 -8.54 6.61 7.77
C GLY A 27 -9.16 7.99 7.58
N THR A 28 -10.38 8.16 8.08
CA THR A 28 -11.09 9.45 8.16
C THR A 28 -11.55 9.69 9.59
N VAL A 29 -11.93 10.93 9.91
CA VAL A 29 -12.55 11.29 11.18
C VAL A 29 -13.96 11.82 10.90
N SER A 30 -14.95 11.29 11.60
CA SER A 30 -16.33 11.78 11.51
C SER A 30 -16.50 13.15 12.17
N MET A 31 -17.65 13.80 11.92
CA MET A 31 -17.96 15.11 12.53
C MET A 31 -18.05 15.07 14.06
N ASP A 32 -18.34 13.90 14.65
CA ASP A 32 -18.33 13.65 16.09
C ASP A 32 -16.97 13.11 16.60
N ASN A 33 -15.89 13.33 15.87
CA ASN A 33 -14.51 12.95 16.19
C ASN A 33 -14.28 11.43 16.36
N LYS A 34 -15.07 10.59 15.70
CA LYS A 34 -14.86 9.14 15.70
C LYS A 34 -13.97 8.72 14.52
N PRO A 35 -12.91 7.93 14.75
CA PRO A 35 -12.09 7.41 13.66
C PRO A 35 -12.88 6.39 12.85
N ARG A 36 -12.67 6.39 11.53
CA ARG A 36 -13.23 5.39 10.63
C ARG A 36 -12.22 4.94 9.60
N VAL A 37 -12.08 3.63 9.45
CA VAL A 37 -11.23 2.99 8.45
C VAL A 37 -12.11 2.39 7.35
N THR A 38 -11.82 2.73 6.10
CA THR A 38 -12.54 2.22 4.92
C THR A 38 -11.54 1.56 3.97
N PRO A 39 -11.63 0.24 3.74
CA PRO A 39 -10.87 -0.39 2.66
C PRO A 39 -11.44 0.05 1.31
N LEU A 40 -10.57 0.43 0.38
CA LEU A 40 -10.96 0.85 -0.96
C LEU A 40 -9.84 0.63 -1.97
N ASN A 41 -10.22 0.50 -3.25
CA ASN A 41 -9.25 0.38 -4.33
C ASN A 41 -8.52 1.70 -4.53
N PHE A 42 -7.20 1.63 -4.80
CA PHE A 42 -6.38 2.81 -5.00
C PHE A 42 -5.37 2.64 -6.14
N VAL A 43 -4.89 3.77 -6.65
CA VAL A 43 -3.68 3.87 -7.45
C VAL A 43 -2.74 4.91 -6.85
N TYR A 44 -1.45 4.76 -7.08
CA TYR A 44 -0.43 5.72 -6.68
C TYR A 44 0.20 6.28 -7.96
N ASP A 45 0.15 7.60 -8.13
CA ASP A 45 0.56 8.28 -9.36
C ASP A 45 1.04 9.68 -8.99
N GLU A 46 2.22 10.08 -9.49
CA GLU A 46 2.85 11.39 -9.22
C GLU A 46 2.85 11.77 -7.72
N GLY A 47 3.31 10.86 -6.87
CA GLY A 47 3.43 11.10 -5.43
C GLY A 47 2.11 11.06 -4.64
N CYS A 48 0.96 10.89 -5.31
CA CYS A 48 -0.36 10.97 -4.68
C CYS A 48 -1.12 9.63 -4.76
N PHE A 49 -1.97 9.38 -3.76
CA PHE A 49 -2.92 8.25 -3.82
C PHE A 49 -4.23 8.73 -4.42
N TYR A 50 -4.81 7.97 -5.35
CA TYR A 50 -6.14 8.25 -5.90
C TYR A 50 -7.09 7.12 -5.59
N PHE A 51 -8.32 7.49 -5.25
CA PHE A 51 -9.44 6.55 -5.20
C PHE A 51 -10.67 7.13 -5.88
N HIS A 52 -11.59 6.24 -6.27
CA HIS A 52 -12.85 6.62 -6.90
C HIS A 52 -14.05 6.07 -6.13
N GLY A 53 -15.25 6.59 -6.45
CA GLY A 53 -16.50 6.05 -5.94
C GLY A 53 -17.68 7.01 -6.10
N SER A 54 -18.73 6.81 -5.29
CA SER A 54 -19.92 7.66 -5.31
C SER A 54 -19.63 9.10 -4.87
N LEU A 55 -20.27 10.08 -5.52
CA LEU A 55 -20.21 11.52 -5.18
C LEU A 55 -20.71 11.84 -3.77
N ALA A 56 -21.57 10.98 -3.22
CA ALA A 56 -22.13 11.10 -1.89
C ALA A 56 -21.92 9.80 -1.12
N GLY A 57 -21.80 9.93 0.20
CA GLY A 57 -21.57 8.82 1.11
C GLY A 57 -20.91 9.33 2.37
N GLU A 58 -20.83 8.49 3.38
CA GLU A 58 -20.29 8.87 4.67
C GLU A 58 -18.83 9.32 4.59
N LYS A 59 -17.97 8.57 3.86
CA LYS A 59 -16.57 8.97 3.63
C LYS A 59 -16.45 10.36 2.99
N MET A 60 -17.34 10.70 2.05
CA MET A 60 -17.31 12.00 1.37
C MET A 60 -17.75 13.12 2.30
N LYS A 61 -18.68 12.85 3.24
CA LYS A 61 -19.06 13.80 4.29
C LYS A 61 -17.90 14.03 5.26
N HIS A 62 -17.19 12.97 5.66
CA HIS A 62 -16.02 13.07 6.54
C HIS A 62 -14.93 13.91 5.89
N ILE A 63 -14.52 13.59 4.67
CA ILE A 63 -13.48 14.32 3.93
C ILE A 63 -13.87 15.79 3.72
N LYS A 64 -15.14 16.07 3.44
CA LYS A 64 -15.63 17.44 3.29
C LYS A 64 -15.55 18.24 4.60
N ALA A 65 -15.81 17.60 5.74
CA ALA A 65 -15.74 18.23 7.06
C ALA A 65 -14.29 18.38 7.57
N ASN A 66 -13.44 17.39 7.28
CA ASN A 66 -12.03 17.37 7.61
C ASN A 66 -11.26 16.65 6.50
N SER A 67 -10.43 17.39 5.76
CA SER A 67 -9.64 16.84 4.67
C SER A 67 -8.44 16.03 5.16
N THR A 68 -8.04 16.14 6.43
CA THR A 68 -6.94 15.35 6.99
C THR A 68 -7.33 13.88 7.05
N VAL A 69 -6.53 13.05 6.38
CA VAL A 69 -6.74 11.61 6.28
C VAL A 69 -5.42 10.87 6.51
N SER A 70 -5.54 9.60 6.88
CA SER A 70 -4.45 8.64 6.77
C SER A 70 -4.76 7.63 5.68
N PHE A 71 -3.73 7.11 5.02
CA PHE A 71 -3.88 6.01 4.08
C PHE A 71 -2.81 4.97 4.38
N THR A 72 -3.18 3.70 4.47
CA THR A 72 -2.22 2.63 4.75
C THR A 72 -2.43 1.47 3.80
N VAL A 73 -1.33 0.94 3.29
CA VAL A 73 -1.26 -0.26 2.46
C VAL A 73 -0.28 -1.21 3.13
N ALA A 74 -0.63 -2.48 3.24
CA ALA A 74 0.23 -3.47 3.87
C ALA A 74 0.02 -4.86 3.24
N GLU A 75 1.11 -5.61 3.14
CA GLU A 75 1.13 -6.99 2.71
C GLU A 75 1.90 -7.83 3.72
N GLU A 76 1.25 -8.87 4.22
CA GLU A 76 1.89 -9.87 5.08
C GLU A 76 2.62 -10.89 4.21
N TYR A 77 3.86 -11.19 4.58
CA TYR A 77 4.68 -12.24 3.99
C TYR A 77 4.57 -13.48 4.90
N SER A 78 5.67 -14.19 5.18
CA SER A 78 5.61 -15.34 6.08
C SER A 78 5.44 -14.96 7.54
N LEU A 79 4.62 -15.75 8.24
CA LEU A 79 4.62 -15.83 9.70
C LEU A 79 5.84 -16.64 10.14
N ILE A 80 6.61 -16.07 11.04
CA ILE A 80 7.83 -16.63 11.62
C ILE A 80 7.46 -17.18 13.00
N PRO A 81 7.35 -18.50 13.17
CA PRO A 81 7.09 -19.08 14.48
C PRO A 81 8.29 -18.87 15.39
N SER A 82 8.07 -18.82 16.71
CA SER A 82 9.15 -18.56 17.65
C SER A 82 10.22 -19.65 17.65
N TYR A 83 9.84 -20.91 17.40
CA TYR A 83 10.73 -22.07 17.37
C TYR A 83 11.75 -22.04 16.23
N PHE A 84 11.62 -21.13 15.27
CA PHE A 84 12.69 -20.86 14.30
C PHE A 84 13.92 -20.22 14.96
N GLN A 85 13.72 -19.45 16.04
CA GLN A 85 14.82 -18.76 16.75
C GLN A 85 15.07 -19.31 18.16
N ASP A 86 14.04 -19.77 18.87
CA ASP A 86 14.15 -20.32 20.22
C ASP A 86 13.10 -21.42 20.44
N PRO A 87 13.49 -22.65 20.81
CA PRO A 87 12.57 -23.77 20.94
C PRO A 87 11.60 -23.67 22.14
N LEU A 88 11.86 -22.79 23.10
CA LEU A 88 11.07 -22.66 24.34
C LEU A 88 10.36 -21.31 24.45
N LEU A 89 11.02 -20.22 24.03
CA LEU A 89 10.48 -18.87 24.18
C LEU A 89 9.52 -18.51 23.05
N ALA A 90 8.34 -17.98 23.39
CA ALA A 90 7.35 -17.52 22.40
C ALA A 90 7.64 -16.11 21.82
N CYS A 91 8.43 -15.30 22.52
CA CYS A 91 8.66 -13.89 22.19
C CYS A 91 9.21 -13.62 20.77
N PRO A 92 10.05 -14.47 20.15
CA PRO A 92 10.56 -14.23 18.80
C PRO A 92 9.52 -14.36 17.67
N ALA A 93 8.33 -14.92 17.96
CA ALA A 93 7.28 -15.07 16.94
C ALA A 93 6.93 -13.72 16.31
N THR A 94 6.87 -13.66 14.99
CA THR A 94 6.62 -12.41 14.28
C THR A 94 6.07 -12.63 12.87
N ALA A 95 5.67 -11.55 12.21
CA ALA A 95 5.37 -11.54 10.78
C ALA A 95 6.42 -10.70 10.04
N PHE A 96 6.81 -11.16 8.86
CA PHE A 96 7.46 -10.31 7.86
C PHE A 96 6.40 -9.64 6.99
N PHE A 97 6.68 -8.43 6.54
CA PHE A 97 5.69 -7.60 5.88
C PHE A 97 6.31 -6.46 5.08
N LYS A 98 5.53 -5.93 4.15
CA LYS A 98 5.71 -4.59 3.58
C LYS A 98 4.54 -3.70 4.01
N SER A 99 4.83 -2.43 4.31
CA SER A 99 3.78 -1.46 4.59
C SER A 99 4.18 -0.06 4.14
N VAL A 100 3.21 0.70 3.65
CA VAL A 100 3.32 2.14 3.38
C VAL A 100 2.17 2.84 4.09
N SER A 101 2.49 3.84 4.91
CA SER A 101 1.52 4.67 5.60
C SER A 101 1.74 6.13 5.24
N ALA A 102 0.66 6.82 4.89
CA ALA A 102 0.62 8.24 4.59
C ALA A 102 -0.30 8.97 5.57
N SER A 103 0.06 10.20 5.91
CA SER A 103 -0.86 11.19 6.51
C SER A 103 -0.80 12.44 5.64
N GLY A 104 -1.96 13.02 5.35
CA GLY A 104 -2.04 14.22 4.53
C GLY A 104 -3.49 14.62 4.25
N HIS A 105 -3.74 15.22 3.08
CA HIS A 105 -5.04 15.81 2.77
C HIS A 105 -5.73 15.17 1.57
N ALA A 106 -7.02 14.88 1.71
CA ALA A 106 -7.89 14.41 0.64
C ALA A 106 -8.58 15.57 -0.08
N GLU A 107 -8.47 15.59 -1.40
CA GLU A 107 -8.98 16.62 -2.30
C GLU A 107 -9.84 15.99 -3.40
N LYS A 108 -11.00 16.59 -3.69
CA LYS A 108 -11.82 16.15 -4.82
C LYS A 108 -11.18 16.60 -6.12
N VAL A 109 -10.93 15.67 -7.03
CA VAL A 109 -10.47 15.98 -8.39
C VAL A 109 -11.64 16.45 -9.24
N THR A 110 -11.53 17.65 -9.79
CA THR A 110 -12.57 18.28 -10.63
C THR A 110 -12.20 18.31 -12.11
N ASP A 111 -10.91 18.34 -12.44
CA ASP A 111 -10.42 18.29 -13.81
C ASP A 111 -10.72 16.93 -14.45
N LEU A 112 -11.28 16.94 -15.66
CA LEU A 112 -11.69 15.71 -16.33
C LEU A 112 -10.49 14.94 -16.88
N LYS A 113 -9.39 15.62 -17.25
CA LYS A 113 -8.19 14.97 -17.76
C LYS A 113 -7.44 14.25 -16.64
N GLU A 114 -7.31 14.88 -15.46
CA GLU A 114 -6.75 14.25 -14.26
C GLU A 114 -7.61 13.03 -13.83
N LYS A 115 -8.94 13.16 -13.86
CA LYS A 115 -9.83 12.01 -13.62
C LYS A 115 -9.60 10.87 -14.59
N ALA A 116 -9.55 11.16 -15.88
CA ALA A 116 -9.30 10.17 -16.92
C ALA A 116 -7.95 9.47 -16.69
N ARG A 117 -6.88 10.23 -16.39
CA ARG A 117 -5.56 9.70 -16.07
C ARG A 117 -5.62 8.73 -14.89
N ALA A 118 -6.15 9.18 -13.75
CA ALA A 118 -6.24 8.35 -12.54
C ALA A 118 -7.06 7.08 -12.78
N LEU A 119 -8.18 7.17 -13.50
CA LEU A 119 -9.01 6.01 -13.83
C LEU A 119 -8.33 5.07 -14.84
N ASN A 120 -7.53 5.57 -15.78
CA ASN A 120 -6.72 4.70 -16.63
C ASN A 120 -5.66 3.95 -15.82
N ARG A 121 -5.01 4.58 -14.83
CA ARG A 121 -4.11 3.88 -13.89
C ARG A 121 -4.82 2.75 -13.15
N PHE A 122 -6.09 2.93 -12.81
CA PHE A 122 -6.89 1.85 -12.22
C PHE A 122 -7.04 0.69 -13.19
N MET A 123 -7.31 0.98 -14.47
CA MET A 123 -7.46 -0.07 -15.47
C MET A 123 -6.14 -0.79 -15.76
N GLU A 124 -5.01 -0.06 -15.85
CA GLU A 124 -3.67 -0.65 -15.96
C GLU A 124 -3.37 -1.62 -14.81
N LYS A 125 -3.82 -1.29 -13.59
CA LYS A 125 -3.64 -2.12 -12.39
C LYS A 125 -4.62 -3.31 -12.33
N LEU A 126 -5.89 -3.11 -12.69
CA LEU A 126 -6.97 -4.08 -12.46
C LEU A 126 -7.24 -5.00 -13.66
N GLN A 127 -6.93 -4.55 -14.87
CA GLN A 127 -7.16 -5.25 -16.12
C GLN A 127 -5.98 -4.98 -17.09
N PRO A 128 -4.74 -5.37 -16.73
CA PRO A 128 -3.54 -5.08 -17.51
C PRO A 128 -3.58 -5.67 -18.93
N GLU A 129 -4.38 -6.70 -19.17
CA GLU A 129 -4.60 -7.32 -20.48
C GLU A 129 -5.36 -6.41 -21.48
N GLY A 130 -5.89 -5.29 -21.03
CA GLY A 130 -6.67 -4.39 -21.88
C GLY A 130 -8.07 -4.93 -22.18
N GLY A 131 -8.57 -4.72 -23.40
CA GLY A 131 -9.95 -5.10 -23.78
C GLY A 131 -11.00 -4.03 -23.45
N TYR A 132 -10.56 -2.83 -23.11
CA TYR A 132 -11.37 -1.64 -22.92
C TYR A 132 -10.82 -0.50 -23.77
N LEU A 133 -11.68 0.48 -24.07
CA LEU A 133 -11.24 1.73 -24.67
C LEU A 133 -10.58 2.61 -23.60
N THR A 134 -9.45 3.24 -23.93
CA THR A 134 -8.79 4.20 -23.05
C THR A 134 -9.76 5.30 -22.63
N ILE A 135 -9.82 5.59 -21.33
CA ILE A 135 -10.68 6.63 -20.80
C ILE A 135 -10.12 7.98 -21.25
N ASP A 136 -10.87 8.72 -22.04
CA ASP A 136 -10.50 10.04 -22.54
C ASP A 136 -11.55 11.08 -22.09
N ALA A 137 -11.08 12.22 -21.60
CA ALA A 137 -11.93 13.33 -21.18
C ALA A 137 -12.71 13.96 -22.34
N ASP A 138 -12.12 13.94 -23.54
CA ASP A 138 -12.64 14.56 -24.75
C ASP A 138 -13.54 13.57 -25.55
N ASP A 139 -13.61 12.29 -25.14
CA ASP A 139 -14.50 11.30 -25.74
C ASP A 139 -15.93 11.39 -25.15
N PRO A 140 -16.96 11.68 -25.98
CA PRO A 140 -18.35 11.79 -25.52
C PRO A 140 -18.89 10.55 -24.81
N ARG A 141 -18.31 9.36 -25.05
CA ARG A 141 -18.67 8.10 -24.39
C ARG A 141 -18.29 8.08 -22.91
N TYR A 142 -17.29 8.88 -22.50
CA TYR A 142 -16.77 8.93 -21.13
C TYR A 142 -17.04 10.24 -20.41
N THR A 143 -17.20 11.37 -21.12
CA THR A 143 -17.37 12.70 -20.49
C THR A 143 -18.49 12.72 -19.44
N GLY A 144 -19.62 12.03 -19.69
CA GLY A 144 -20.75 11.97 -18.74
C GLY A 144 -20.41 11.19 -17.47
N GLN A 145 -19.76 10.04 -17.62
CA GLN A 145 -19.35 9.13 -16.56
C GLN A 145 -18.25 9.77 -15.71
N LEU A 146 -17.28 10.45 -16.35
CA LEU A 146 -16.24 11.21 -15.67
C LEU A 146 -16.83 12.33 -14.79
N LYS A 147 -17.92 12.98 -15.21
CA LYS A 147 -18.63 13.96 -14.38
C LYS A 147 -19.39 13.30 -13.21
N ALA A 148 -19.96 12.11 -13.42
CA ALA A 148 -20.79 11.40 -12.45
C ALA A 148 -19.99 10.65 -11.37
N VAL A 149 -18.75 10.25 -11.65
CA VAL A 149 -17.88 9.55 -10.69
C VAL A 149 -17.13 10.53 -9.79
N ALA A 150 -16.98 10.23 -8.50
CA ALA A 150 -16.03 10.94 -7.66
C ALA A 150 -14.63 10.35 -7.86
N VAL A 151 -13.64 11.21 -8.05
CA VAL A 151 -12.23 10.85 -7.89
C VAL A 151 -11.67 11.78 -6.81
N VAL A 152 -10.94 11.20 -5.88
CA VAL A 152 -10.32 11.91 -4.77
C VAL A 152 -8.84 11.59 -4.78
N ARG A 153 -8.03 12.63 -4.70
CA ARG A 153 -6.58 12.57 -4.52
C ARG A 153 -6.26 12.74 -3.05
N ILE A 154 -5.34 11.96 -2.52
CA ILE A 154 -4.72 12.15 -1.22
C ILE A 154 -3.30 12.62 -1.48
N VAL A 155 -3.02 13.85 -1.08
CA VAL A 155 -1.68 14.47 -1.14
C VAL A 155 -0.99 14.16 0.20
N PRO A 156 0.02 13.28 0.22
CA PRO A 156 0.73 12.96 1.45
C PRO A 156 1.55 14.17 1.93
N GLU A 157 1.40 14.54 3.20
CA GLU A 157 2.34 15.43 3.89
C GLU A 157 3.50 14.63 4.47
N THR A 158 3.20 13.41 4.92
CA THR A 158 4.17 12.43 5.39
C THR A 158 3.89 11.10 4.74
N LEU A 159 4.96 10.40 4.39
CA LEU A 159 4.95 9.05 3.84
C LEU A 159 6.00 8.24 4.59
N SER A 160 5.63 7.05 5.07
CA SER A 160 6.56 6.13 5.72
C SER A 160 6.38 4.74 5.13
N ALA A 161 7.46 4.22 4.55
CA ALA A 161 7.54 2.84 4.09
C ALA A 161 8.37 2.00 5.07
N LYS A 162 7.91 0.78 5.34
CA LYS A 162 8.58 -0.20 6.19
C LYS A 162 8.50 -1.58 5.61
N PHE A 163 9.65 -2.13 5.23
CA PHE A 163 9.79 -3.49 4.75
C PHE A 163 10.61 -4.28 5.77
N LYS A 164 10.03 -5.32 6.34
CA LYS A 164 10.63 -6.08 7.44
C LYS A 164 10.85 -7.53 7.01
N PHE A 165 12.12 -7.88 6.86
CA PHE A 165 12.61 -9.17 6.38
C PHE A 165 13.85 -9.64 7.16
N GLY A 166 13.93 -9.32 8.45
CA GLY A 166 15.00 -9.82 9.32
C GLY A 166 16.31 -9.02 9.27
N GLN A 167 16.31 -7.79 8.75
CA GLN A 167 17.49 -6.91 8.67
C GLN A 167 18.14 -6.61 10.03
N ASN A 168 17.42 -6.87 11.12
CA ASN A 168 17.85 -6.66 12.49
C ASN A 168 18.53 -7.90 13.13
N LEU A 169 18.54 -9.03 12.42
CA LEU A 169 19.15 -10.26 12.90
C LEU A 169 20.66 -10.22 12.67
N GLN A 170 21.40 -11.13 13.32
CA GLN A 170 22.81 -11.39 12.99
C GLN A 170 22.89 -12.30 11.76
N GLN A 171 24.00 -12.28 11.02
CA GLN A 171 24.17 -13.01 9.77
C GLN A 171 23.79 -14.50 9.88
N ASP A 172 24.37 -15.24 10.83
CA ASP A 172 24.10 -16.66 11.03
C ASP A 172 22.60 -16.95 11.26
N LYS A 173 21.93 -16.10 12.05
CA LYS A 173 20.48 -16.23 12.32
C LYS A 173 19.63 -15.88 11.11
N HIS A 174 20.09 -14.93 10.30
CA HIS A 174 19.42 -14.53 9.07
C HIS A 174 19.51 -15.61 8.00
N GLU A 175 20.67 -16.27 7.87
CA GLU A 175 20.89 -17.42 6.98
C GLU A 175 20.11 -18.65 7.44
N GLN A 176 20.19 -19.00 8.73
CA GLN A 176 19.41 -20.11 9.30
C GLN A 176 17.90 -19.92 9.09
N LEU A 177 17.40 -18.70 9.25
CA LEU A 177 15.97 -18.41 9.06
C LEU A 177 15.55 -18.58 7.59
N GLN A 178 16.41 -18.24 6.63
CA GLN A 178 16.15 -18.49 5.21
C GLN A 178 16.05 -19.99 4.94
N GLU A 179 17.00 -20.79 5.43
CA GLU A 179 16.99 -22.25 5.27
C GLU A 179 15.74 -22.89 5.88
N GLN A 180 15.34 -22.45 7.08
CA GLN A 180 14.12 -22.93 7.74
C GLN A 180 12.85 -22.61 6.94
N LEU A 181 12.78 -21.43 6.32
CA LEU A 181 11.65 -21.04 5.45
C LEU A 181 11.65 -21.87 4.15
N GLU A 182 12.82 -22.09 3.54
CA GLU A 182 12.95 -22.95 2.35
C GLU A 182 12.55 -24.39 2.64
N GLN A 183 12.93 -24.93 3.81
CA GLN A 183 12.53 -26.27 4.25
C GLN A 183 11.04 -26.36 4.57
N ARG A 184 10.46 -25.33 5.18
CA ARG A 184 9.02 -25.30 5.49
C ARG A 184 8.17 -25.22 4.22
N GLY A 185 8.56 -24.38 3.26
CA GLY A 185 7.96 -24.35 1.92
C GLY A 185 6.48 -23.94 1.88
N GLU A 186 6.01 -23.12 2.83
CA GLU A 186 4.64 -22.57 2.76
C GLU A 186 4.50 -21.57 1.59
N ALA A 187 3.25 -21.27 1.22
CA ALA A 187 2.93 -20.48 0.01
C ALA A 187 3.66 -19.13 -0.10
N LYS A 188 4.01 -18.49 1.03
CA LYS A 188 4.71 -17.20 1.07
C LYS A 188 6.22 -17.32 1.37
N ASP A 189 6.73 -18.51 1.68
CA ASP A 189 8.11 -18.67 2.15
C ASP A 189 9.13 -18.36 1.07
N ALA A 190 8.94 -18.83 -0.16
CA ALA A 190 9.84 -18.55 -1.27
C ALA A 190 9.96 -17.03 -1.55
N ALA A 191 8.81 -16.33 -1.66
CA ALA A 191 8.80 -14.89 -1.85
C ALA A 191 9.39 -14.13 -0.65
N THR A 192 9.21 -14.66 0.56
CA THR A 192 9.81 -14.09 1.78
C THR A 192 11.32 -14.21 1.75
N VAL A 193 11.86 -15.38 1.40
CA VAL A 193 13.31 -15.61 1.30
C VAL A 193 13.94 -14.73 0.23
N GLU A 194 13.27 -14.53 -0.90
CA GLU A 194 13.71 -13.57 -1.92
C GLU A 194 13.85 -12.15 -1.36
N MET A 195 12.85 -11.68 -0.59
CA MET A 195 12.92 -10.37 0.07
C MET A 195 13.98 -10.31 1.16
N MET A 196 14.18 -11.38 1.94
CA MET A 196 15.29 -11.47 2.92
C MET A 196 16.65 -11.30 2.24
N ARG A 197 16.85 -11.92 1.07
CA ARG A 197 18.06 -11.75 0.26
C ARG A 197 18.18 -10.33 -0.28
N LYS A 198 17.10 -9.77 -0.84
CA LYS A 198 17.07 -8.40 -1.38
C LYS A 198 17.43 -7.35 -0.33
N TYR A 199 16.89 -7.46 0.88
CA TYR A 199 17.11 -6.51 1.98
C TYR A 199 18.20 -6.96 2.97
N CYS A 200 19.08 -7.89 2.56
CA CYS A 200 20.14 -8.40 3.40
C CYS A 200 21.16 -7.29 3.72
N PRO A 201 21.45 -6.99 5.00
CA PRO A 201 22.34 -5.89 5.37
C PRO A 201 23.83 -6.26 5.30
N PHE A 202 24.18 -7.51 4.99
CA PHE A 202 25.56 -8.05 5.07
C PHE A 202 26.29 -8.10 3.74
N HIS A 203 25.54 -8.02 2.63
CA HIS A 203 26.09 -8.14 1.28
C HIS A 203 25.65 -6.92 0.47
N SER A 204 26.59 -6.00 0.25
CA SER A 204 26.43 -4.81 -0.61
C SER A 204 26.88 -5.09 -2.03
#